data_AF-A0A6V7L0A4-F1
#
_entry.id   AF-A0A6V7L0A4-F1
#
_cell.length_a   1.000
_cell.length_b   1.000
_cell.length_c   1.000
_cell.angle_alpha   90.00
_cell.angle_beta   90.00
_cell.angle_gamma   90.00
#
_symmetry.space_group_name_H-M   'P 1'
#
loop_
_entity.id
_entity.type
_entity.pdbx_description
1 polymer ?
#
loop_
_entity_poly.entity_id
_entity_poly.type
_entity_poly.pdbx_seq_one_letter_code
_entity_poly.pdbx_strand_id
1 'polypeptide(L)' 'CSSSCGTGIRNRTVTCITTRQPCAQSTKPIHEKSCETPCNSPSQSQSSIWLYGEWTAQ' A
#
# COMPACT_ATOMS: atom_id res chain seq x y z
N CYS A 1 4.87 -1.61 2.47
CA CYS A 1 4.11 -0.43 2.92
C CYS A 1 3.14 -0.92 3.99
N SER A 2 2.81 -0.14 5.01
CA SER A 2 1.89 -0.53 6.10
C SER A 2 0.45 -0.67 5.60
N SER A 3 0.14 0.01 4.50
CA SER A 3 -1.15 -0.05 3.81
C SER A 3 -0.98 -0.81 2.50
N SER A 4 -1.97 -1.62 2.12
CA SER A 4 -2.01 -2.31 0.81
C SER A 4 -2.39 -1.37 -0.33
N CYS A 5 -3.13 -0.30 -0.04
CA CYS A 5 -3.38 0.82 -0.92
C CYS A 5 -3.50 2.12 -0.11
N GLY A 6 -3.48 3.26 -0.79
CA GLY A 6 -3.48 4.59 -0.20
C GLY A 6 -2.13 4.97 0.39
N THR A 7 -2.16 5.94 1.31
CA THR A 7 -0.99 6.39 2.07
C THR A 7 -0.66 5.38 3.17
N GLY A 8 0.62 5.09 3.32
CA GLY A 8 1.16 4.28 4.40
C GLY A 8 2.62 4.58 4.68
N ILE A 9 3.22 3.76 5.54
CA ILE A 9 4.60 3.87 5.98
C ILE A 9 5.37 2.62 5.58
N ARG A 10 6.60 2.76 5.08
CA ARG A 10 7.51 1.64 4.82
C ARG A 10 8.75 1.78 5.68
N ASN A 11 9.07 0.67 6.35
CA ASN A 11 10.23 0.53 7.22
C ASN A 11 11.32 -0.31 6.55
N ARG A 12 12.58 -0.01 6.87
CA ARG A 12 13.74 -0.84 6.54
C ARG A 12 14.60 -1.04 7.78
N THR A 13 15.25 -2.18 7.88
CA THR A 13 16.25 -2.43 8.93
C THR A 13 17.52 -1.68 8.60
N VAL A 14 18.07 -0.94 9.57
CA VAL A 14 19.36 -0.26 9.47
C VAL A 14 20.25 -0.80 10.58
N THR A 15 21.23 -1.60 10.21
CA THR A 15 22.16 -2.26 11.14
C THR A 15 23.55 -1.67 10.97
N CYS A 16 24.16 -1.29 12.08
CA CYS A 16 25.58 -0.94 12.12
C CYS A 16 26.40 -2.24 12.20
N ILE A 17 27.34 -2.43 11.27
CA ILE A 17 28.28 -3.55 11.30
C ILE A 17 29.62 -3.02 11.82
N THR A 18 30.01 -3.41 13.03
CA THR A 18 31.24 -2.97 13.69
C THR A 18 31.75 -4.03 14.65
N THR A 19 33.06 -4.07 14.88
CA THR A 19 33.70 -4.97 15.84
C THR A 19 34.20 -4.25 17.10
N ARG A 20 34.16 -2.91 17.12
CA ARG A 20 34.73 -2.11 18.23
C ARG A 20 33.80 -1.00 18.72
N GLN A 21 33.54 0.00 17.89
CA GLN A 21 32.73 1.17 18.28
C GLN A 21 31.40 1.21 17.52
N PRO A 22 30.29 1.52 18.20
CA PRO A 22 28.98 1.66 17.56
C PRO A 22 28.97 2.84 16.58
N CYS A 23 28.19 2.71 15.50
CA CYS A 23 27.95 3.81 14.57
C CYS A 23 27.28 4.98 15.31
N ALA A 24 27.68 6.21 14.98
CA ALA A 24 27.06 7.40 15.54
C ALA A 24 25.56 7.48 15.17
N GLN A 25 24.71 7.81 16.14
CA GLN A 25 23.27 7.96 15.89
C GLN A 25 22.97 9.13 14.96
N SER A 26 23.79 10.20 14.99
CA SER A 26 23.65 11.36 14.12
C SER A 26 23.82 11.04 12.63
N THR A 27 24.54 9.97 12.30
CA THR A 27 24.75 9.52 10.92
C THR A 27 23.86 8.33 10.55
N LYS A 28 22.99 7.87 11.45
CA LYS A 28 22.08 6.74 11.21
C LYS A 28 21.15 7.07 10.04
N PRO A 29 21.16 6.28 8.95
CA PRO A 29 20.26 6.51 7.83
C PRO A 29 18.78 6.46 8.23
N ILE A 30 17.96 7.24 7.54
CA ILE A 30 16.49 7.20 7.67
C ILE A 30 16.01 5.76 7.43
N HIS A 31 15.27 5.21 8.39
CA HIS A 31 14.78 3.83 8.34
C HIS A 31 13.28 3.75 8.04
N GLU A 32 12.57 4.86 8.10
CA GLU A 32 11.14 4.97 7.86
C GLU A 32 10.85 6.04 6.80
N LYS A 33 9.94 5.77 5.88
CA LYS A 33 9.45 6.77 4.91
C LYS A 33 8.01 6.51 4.52
N SER A 34 7.32 7.55 4.06
CA SER A 34 6.00 7.40 3.45
C SER A 34 6.06 6.57 2.17
N CYS A 35 4.95 5.92 1.89
CA CYS A 35 4.65 5.24 0.64
C CYS A 35 3.19 5.52 0.27
N GLU A 36 2.96 5.69 -1.02
CA GLU A 36 1.63 5.88 -1.57
C GLU A 36 1.44 4.81 -2.63
N THR A 37 0.36 4.05 -2.51
CA THR A 37 -0.01 2.99 -3.45
C THR A 37 -1.41 3.32 -3.96
N PRO A 38 -1.70 3.31 -5.26
CA PRO A 38 -3.05 3.62 -5.74
C PRO A 38 -4.07 2.66 -5.13
N CYS A 39 -5.11 3.19 -4.48
CA CYS A 39 -6.30 2.40 -4.22
C CYS A 39 -7.05 2.27 -5.54
N ASN A 40 -7.13 1.05 -6.07
CA ASN A 40 -8.20 0.71 -6.99
C ASN A 40 -9.49 0.71 -6.19
N SER A 41 -10.01 1.90 -5.92
CA SER A 41 -11.44 2.05 -5.69
C SER A 41 -12.08 1.55 -6.99
N PRO A 42 -13.00 0.58 -6.98
CA PRO A 42 -13.92 0.43 -8.09
C PRO A 42 -14.87 1.64 -8.11
N SER A 43 -14.32 2.86 -8.22
CA SER A 43 -15.09 4.02 -8.59
C SER A 43 -15.34 3.87 -10.09
N GLN A 44 -16.50 3.27 -10.41
CA GLN A 44 -17.22 3.36 -11.68
C GLN A 44 -17.04 2.27 -12.77
N SER A 45 -16.91 0.98 -12.43
CA SER A 45 -17.16 -0.09 -13.43
C SER A 45 -17.75 -1.40 -12.89
N GLN A 46 -18.46 -1.36 -11.76
CA GLN A 46 -19.36 -2.45 -11.38
C GLN A 46 -20.74 -1.86 -11.15
N SER A 47 -21.36 -1.35 -12.21
CA SER A 47 -22.80 -1.27 -12.26
C SER A 47 -23.32 -2.71 -12.21
N SER A 48 -23.75 -3.16 -11.03
CA SER A 48 -24.55 -4.37 -10.90
C SER A 48 -25.85 -4.15 -11.68
N ILE A 49 -25.85 -4.53 -12.97
CA ILE A 49 -27.00 -4.43 -13.86
C ILE A 49 -27.82 -5.71 -13.78
N TRP A 50 -29.13 -5.55 -13.66
CA TRP A 50 -30.07 -6.66 -13.81
C TRP A 50 -30.23 -6.96 -15.30
N LEU A 51 -29.92 -8.20 -15.68
CA LEU A 51 -30.28 -8.73 -17.00
C LEU A 51 -31.66 -9.38 -16.88
N TYR A 52 -32.61 -8.96 -17.72
CA TYR A 52 -33.96 -9.53 -17.80
C TYR A 52 -34.24 -10.02 -19.22
N GLY A 53 -35.14 -10.98 -19.36
CA GLY A 53 -35.57 -11.55 -20.65
C GLY A 53 -36.96 -11.09 -21.07
N GLU A 54 -37.35 -11.42 -22.30
CA GLU A 54 -38.66 -11.08 -22.87
C GLU A 54 -39.83 -11.71 -22.12
N TRP A 55 -40.94 -10.99 -22.00
CA TRP A 55 -42.18 -11.50 -21.42
C TRP A 55 -42.87 -12.44 -22.41
N THR A 56 -43.38 -13.58 -21.93
CA THR A 56 -44.14 -14.51 -22.76
C THR A 56 -45.53 -13.93 -23.09
N ALA A 57 -45.85 -13.81 -24.38
CA ALA A 57 -47.22 -13.52 -24.81
C ALA A 57 -48.06 -14.80 -24.77
N GLN A 58 -49.24 -14.71 -24.15
CA GLN A 58 -50.22 -15.78 -24.05
C GLN A 58 -51.08 -15.88 -25.32
#